data_AF-A0A356XIZ9-F1
#
_entry.id   AF-A0A356XIZ9-F1
#
_cell.length_a   1.000
_cell.length_b   1.000
_cell.length_c   1.000
_cell.angle_alpha   90.00
_cell.angle_beta   90.00
_cell.angle_gamma   90.00
#
_symmetry.space_group_name_H-M   'P 1'
#
loop_
_entity.id
_entity.type
_entity.pdbx_description
1 polymer ?
#
loop_
_entity_poly.entity_id
_entity_poly.type
_entity_poly.pdbx_seq_one_letter_code
_entity_poly.pdbx_strand_id
1 'polypeptide(L)' 'MDFSNYPLSGRYYGGSEKKVSIIINGSPYMLKFQKKNAFGIRYNHISEYIGSHVFALLGFPTQETYLGTYRGEQVV' A
#
# COMPACT_ATOMS: atom_id res chain seq x y z
N MET A 1 -5.60 9.26 3.27
CA MET A 1 -6.96 8.68 3.08
C MET A 1 -7.14 7.55 4.08
N ASP A 2 -8.34 7.34 4.63
CA ASP A 2 -8.61 6.18 5.49
C ASP A 2 -9.29 5.07 4.67
N PHE A 3 -8.64 3.91 4.60
CA PHE A 3 -9.08 2.76 3.84
C PHE A 3 -9.89 1.75 4.67
N SER A 4 -10.10 2.02 5.96
CA SER A 4 -10.70 1.06 6.90
C SER A 4 -12.13 0.64 6.57
N ASN A 5 -12.86 1.48 5.84
CA ASN A 5 -14.28 1.26 5.52
C ASN A 5 -14.51 0.55 4.17
N TYR A 6 -13.44 0.25 3.41
CA TYR A 6 -13.58 -0.48 2.17
C TYR A 6 -13.73 -1.98 2.43
N PRO A 7 -14.61 -2.68 1.68
CA PRO A 7 -14.81 -4.10 1.85
C PRO A 7 -13.56 -4.87 1.42
N LEU A 8 -13.28 -5.98 2.09
CA LEU A 8 -12.19 -6.89 1.73
C LEU A 8 -12.51 -7.59 0.40
N SER A 9 -11.52 -7.75 -0.47
CA SER A 9 -11.69 -8.48 -1.73
C SER A 9 -11.56 -10.01 -1.59
N GLY A 10 -10.99 -10.48 -0.47
CA GLY A 10 -10.62 -11.88 -0.26
C GLY A 10 -9.35 -12.31 -1.01
N ARG A 11 -8.72 -11.45 -1.81
CA ARG A 11 -7.47 -11.77 -2.53
C ARG A 11 -6.28 -11.79 -1.58
N TYR A 12 -5.48 -12.86 -1.68
CA TYR A 12 -4.22 -13.01 -0.95
C TYR A 12 -3.02 -12.60 -1.80
N TYR A 13 -2.01 -12.01 -1.15
CA TYR A 13 -0.75 -11.63 -1.79
C TYR A 13 0.42 -12.19 -0.99
N GLY A 14 1.37 -12.84 -1.67
CA GLY A 14 2.57 -13.40 -1.05
C GLY A 14 3.62 -12.35 -0.64
N GLY A 15 4.80 -12.83 -0.25
CA GLY A 15 5.93 -12.01 0.22
C GLY A 15 5.92 -11.79 1.73
N SER A 16 7.04 -11.30 2.28
CA SER A 16 7.28 -11.20 3.73
C SER A 16 6.55 -10.03 4.41
N GLU A 17 6.03 -9.09 3.64
CA GLU A 17 5.31 -7.93 4.15
C GLU A 17 3.83 -8.22 4.30
N LYS A 18 3.25 -7.74 5.42
CA LYS A 18 1.80 -7.78 5.68
C LYS A 18 1.06 -7.02 4.59
N LYS A 19 0.05 -7.68 4.01
CA LYS A 19 -0.79 -7.16 2.94
C LYS A 19 -2.25 -7.50 3.19
N VAL A 20 -3.15 -6.59 2.82
CA VAL A 20 -4.60 -6.81 2.78
C VAL A 20 -5.11 -6.34 1.43
N SER A 21 -6.16 -6.97 0.92
CA SER A 21 -6.83 -6.51 -0.29
C SER A 21 -8.21 -5.95 0.01
N ILE A 22 -8.49 -4.76 -0.51
CA ILE A 22 -9.77 -4.06 -0.40
C ILE A 22 -10.36 -3.82 -1.80
N ILE A 23 -11.65 -3.55 -1.88
CA ILE A 23 -12.31 -3.12 -3.12
C ILE A 23 -12.60 -1.62 -3.05
N ILE A 24 -12.12 -0.88 -4.05
CA ILE A 24 -12.46 0.53 -4.27
C ILE A 24 -13.06 0.61 -5.68
N ASN A 25 -14.29 1.13 -5.80
CA ASN A 25 -15.00 1.28 -7.08
C ASN A 25 -15.02 -0.02 -7.93
N GLY A 26 -15.23 -1.17 -7.28
CA GLY A 26 -15.29 -2.48 -7.94
C GLY A 26 -13.94 -3.08 -8.32
N SER A 27 -12.82 -2.38 -8.09
CA SER A 27 -11.47 -2.85 -8.39
C SER A 27 -10.70 -3.23 -7.12
N PRO A 28 -9.91 -4.33 -7.13
CA PRO A 28 -9.10 -4.73 -5.98
C PRO A 28 -7.83 -3.88 -5.87
N TYR A 29 -7.63 -3.30 -4.69
CA TYR A 29 -6.41 -2.60 -4.31
C TYR A 29 -5.67 -3.42 -3.26
N MET A 30 -4.33 -3.35 -3.31
CA MET A 30 -3.43 -3.99 -2.36
C MET A 30 -2.94 -2.94 -1.37
N LEU A 31 -3.22 -3.13 -0.09
CA LEU A 31 -2.65 -2.32 0.98
C LEU A 31 -1.37 -2.99 1.48
N LYS A 32 -0.23 -2.32 1.37
CA LYS A 32 1.04 -2.75 1.97
C LYS A 32 1.28 -1.98 3.26
N PHE A 33 1.45 -2.70 4.38
CA PHE A 33 1.59 -2.07 5.69
C PHE A 33 3.01 -1.58 5.94
N GLN A 34 3.11 -0.47 6.69
CA GLN A 34 4.39 0.00 7.23
C GLN A 34 5.04 -1.09 8.08
N LYS A 35 6.31 -1.36 7.80
CA LYS A 35 7.07 -2.37 8.52
C LYS A 35 7.62 -1.79 9.83
N LYS A 36 7.29 -2.46 10.93
CA LYS A 36 7.88 -2.24 12.25
C LYS A 36 8.72 -3.48 12.61
N ASN A 37 9.98 -3.29 12.96
CA ASN A 37 10.87 -4.39 13.36
C ASN A 37 11.59 -4.03 14.68
N ALA A 38 12.41 -4.95 15.19
CA ALA A 38 13.19 -4.73 16.41
C ALA A 38 14.16 -3.53 16.33
N PHE A 39 14.52 -3.10 15.11
CA PHE A 39 15.41 -1.97 14.84
C PHE A 39 14.65 -0.66 14.59
N GLY A 40 13.32 -0.66 14.72
CA GLY A 40 12.47 0.52 14.62
C GLY A 40 11.48 0.51 13.46
N ILE A 41 11.08 1.71 13.07
CA ILE A 41 10.05 1.96 12.06
C ILE A 41 10.73 2.12 10.69
N ARG A 42 10.28 1.33 9.70
CA ARG A 42 10.70 1.45 8.30
C ARG A 42 9.65 2.26 7.54
N TYR A 43 10.07 3.20 6.72
CA TYR A 43 9.18 4.00 5.86
C TYR A 43 8.98 3.38 4.47
N ASN A 44 8.84 2.05 4.39
CA ASN A 44 8.69 1.31 3.12
C ASN A 44 7.49 1.79 2.29
N HIS A 45 6.36 2.07 2.94
CA HIS A 45 5.17 2.64 2.29
C HIS A 45 5.46 3.99 1.60
N ILE A 46 6.27 4.86 2.22
CA ILE A 46 6.70 6.14 1.63
C ILE A 46 7.64 5.89 0.45
N SER A 47 8.63 4.99 0.60
CA SER A 47 9.56 4.67 -0.47
C SER A 47 8.86 4.09 -1.70
N GLU A 48 7.86 3.23 -1.52
CA GLU A 48 7.06 2.67 -2.61
C GLU A 48 6.26 3.76 -3.34
N TYR A 49 5.61 4.66 -2.59
CA TYR A 49 4.86 5.77 -3.16
C TYR A 49 5.78 6.69 -3.97
N ILE A 50 6.87 7.17 -3.37
CA ILE A 50 7.81 8.08 -4.04
C ILE A 50 8.45 7.39 -5.24
N GLY A 51 8.92 6.15 -5.08
CA GLY A 51 9.54 5.39 -6.17
C GLY A 51 8.60 5.26 -7.36
N SER A 52 7.36 4.80 -7.13
CA SER A 52 6.37 4.66 -8.20
C SER A 52 6.12 5.99 -8.92
N HIS A 53 5.99 7.10 -8.17
CA HIS A 53 5.72 8.41 -8.76
C HIS A 53 6.93 9.00 -9.51
N VAL A 54 8.16 8.80 -9.03
CA VAL A 54 9.38 9.23 -9.75
C VAL A 54 9.49 8.50 -11.08
N PHE A 55 9.29 7.17 -11.11
CA PHE A 55 9.31 6.41 -12.35
C PHE A 55 8.16 6.81 -13.29
N ALA A 56 6.97 7.09 -12.76
CA ALA A 56 5.85 7.60 -13.56
C ALA A 56 6.17 8.97 -14.20
N LEU A 57 6.78 9.89 -13.46
CA LEU A 57 7.21 11.20 -13.97
C LEU A 57 8.24 11.09 -15.09
N LEU A 58 9.05 10.03 -15.08
CA LEU A 58 10.01 9.71 -16.14
C LEU A 58 9.37 9.02 -17.35
N GLY A 59 8.04 8.81 -17.35
CA GLY A 59 7.29 8.20 -18.45
C GLY A 59 7.26 6.68 -18.44
N PHE A 60 7.71 6.02 -17.37
CA PHE A 60 7.62 4.57 -17.26
C PHE A 60 6.21 4.14 -16.82
N PRO A 61 5.70 3.00 -17.31
CA PRO A 61 4.49 2.40 -16.77
C PRO A 61 4.76 1.88 -15.35
N THR A 62 4.03 2.41 -14.37
CA THR A 62 4.16 2.02 -12.96
C THR A 62 2.80 1.63 -12.39
N GLN A 63 2.82 0.97 -11.23
CA GLN A 63 1.62 0.86 -10.40
C GLN A 63 1.16 2.24 -9.92
N GLU A 64 -0.15 2.42 -9.81
CA GLU A 64 -0.76 3.58 -9.15
C GLU A 64 -0.77 3.34 -7.64
N THR A 65 -0.33 4.32 -6.85
CA THR A 65 -0.14 4.17 -5.39
C THR A 65 -0.71 5.35 -4.64
N TYR A 66 -1.23 5.10 -3.44
CA TYR A 66 -1.88 6.11 -2.61
C TYR A 66 -1.47 5.95 -1.15
N LEU A 67 -0.99 7.02 -0.53
CA LEU A 67 -0.69 6.99 0.90
C LEU A 67 -1.98 7.10 1.73
N GLY A 68 -2.05 6.30 2.79
CA GLY A 68 -3.18 6.36 3.70
C GLY A 68 -3.02 5.50 4.94
N THR A 69 -4.14 5.25 5.59
CA THR A 69 -4.20 4.43 6.80
C THR A 69 -5.22 3.31 6.65
N TYR A 70 -4.99 2.20 7.33
CA TYR A 70 -5.97 1.14 7.51
C TYR A 70 -5.95 0.71 8.97
N ARG A 71 -7.07 0.90 9.67
CA ARG A 71 -7.24 0.65 11.11
C ARG A 71 -6.14 1.32 11.95
N GLY A 72 -5.78 2.55 11.59
CA GLY A 72 -4.73 3.34 12.25
C GLY A 72 -3.29 2.96 11.89
N GLU A 73 -3.08 1.94 11.04
CA GLU A 73 -1.75 1.59 10.52
C GLU A 73 -1.46 2.31 9.21
N GLN A 74 -0.22 2.78 9.02
CA GLN A 74 0.21 3.43 7.77
C GLN A 74 0.31 2.40 6.64
N VAL A 75 -0.23 2.73 5.47
CA VAL A 75 -0.23 1.89 4.27
C VAL A 75 0.07 2.69 3.00
N VAL A 76 0.48 1.97 1.96
CA VAL A 76 0.51 2.40 0.54
C VAL A 76 -0.27 1.40 -0.30
#